data_AF-A0A537JNM6-F1
#
_entry.id   AF-A0A537JNM6-F1
#
_cell.length_a   1.000
_cell.length_b   1.000
_cell.length_c   1.000
_cell.angle_alpha   90.00
_cell.angle_beta   90.00
_cell.angle_gamma   90.00
#
_symmetry.space_group_name_H-M   'P 1'
#
loop_
_entity.id
_entity.type
_entity.pdbx_description
1 polymer ?
#
loop_
_entity_poly.entity_id
_entity_poly.type
_entity_poly.pdbx_seq_one_letter_code
_entity_poly.pdbx_strand_id
1 'polypeptide(L)' 'MKWKAIVIMLIILASLIPLYSINKYLQKFLRPRDSLARLFSYLLSGMLLVFLYTLLLVFLIKRMFPSA' A
#
# COMPACT_ATOMS: atom_id res chain seq x y z
N MET A 1 12.23 1.46 -23.58
CA MET A 1 10.87 1.70 -23.04
C MET A 1 10.26 0.47 -22.37
N LYS A 2 10.21 -0.70 -23.03
CA LYS A 2 9.56 -1.92 -22.48
C LYS A 2 10.17 -2.45 -21.18
N TRP A 3 11.50 -2.39 -21.01
CA TRP A 3 12.16 -2.90 -19.80
C TRP A 3 11.80 -2.12 -18.53
N LYS A 4 11.69 -0.78 -18.61
CA LYS A 4 11.29 0.07 -17.48
C LYS A 4 9.89 -0.31 -16.96
N ALA A 5 8.96 -0.56 -17.88
CA ALA A 5 7.61 -1.01 -17.55
C ALA A 5 7.60 -2.36 -16.82
N ILE A 6 8.44 -3.32 -17.27
CA ILE A 6 8.59 -4.62 -16.59
C ILE A 6 9.12 -4.43 -15.17
N VAL A 7 10.14 -3.59 -14.97
CA VAL A 7 10.67 -3.30 -13.63
C VAL A 7 9.64 -2.64 -12.73
N ILE A 8 8.91 -1.64 -13.23
CA ILE A 8 7.83 -0.99 -12.48
C ILE A 8 6.76 -2.02 -12.08
N MET A 9 6.38 -2.91 -12.99
CA MET A 9 5.42 -3.97 -12.70
C MET A 9 5.93 -4.91 -11.59
N LEU A 10 7.20 -5.31 -11.64
CA LEU A 10 7.81 -6.13 -10.59
C LEU A 10 7.86 -5.40 -9.24
N ILE A 11 8.17 -4.10 -9.23
CA ILE A 11 8.13 -3.28 -8.01
C ILE A 11 6.72 -3.25 -7.44
N ILE A 12 5.70 -3.03 -8.27
CA ILE A 12 4.30 -3.02 -7.83
C ILE A 12 3.91 -4.39 -7.26
N LEU A 13 4.24 -5.49 -7.94
CA LEU A 13 3.94 -6.83 -7.44
C LEU A 13 4.65 -7.13 -6.11
N ALA A 14 5.93 -6.78 -6.00
CA ALA A 14 6.69 -6.94 -4.76
C ALA A 14 6.11 -6.08 -3.62
N SER A 15 5.58 -4.90 -3.94
CA SER A 15 4.96 -3.97 -2.98
C SER A 15 3.67 -4.52 -2.34
N LEU A 16 3.00 -5.49 -2.98
CA LEU A 16 1.81 -6.12 -2.40
C LEU A 16 2.12 -6.95 -1.15
N ILE A 17 3.32 -7.52 -1.04
CA ILE A 17 3.75 -8.35 0.09
C ILE A 17 3.76 -7.54 1.41
N PRO A 18 4.48 -6.41 1.51
CA PRO A 18 4.46 -5.59 2.72
C PRO A 18 3.08 -4.97 2.94
N LEU A 19 2.36 -4.54 1.91
CA LEU A 19 1.02 -3.97 2.05
C LEU A 19 0.04 -4.97 2.68
N TYR A 20 0.06 -6.23 2.21
CA TYR A 20 -0.71 -7.32 2.80
C TYR A 20 -0.34 -7.55 4.27
N SER A 21 0.95 -7.54 4.59
CA SER A 21 1.44 -7.75 5.95
C SER A 21 1.00 -6.64 6.91
N ILE A 22 1.07 -5.38 6.47
CA ILE A 22 0.58 -4.22 7.23
C ILE A 22 -0.93 -4.31 7.42
N ASN A 23 -1.68 -4.64 6.37
CA ASN A 23 -3.13 -4.79 6.47
C ASN A 23 -3.54 -5.90 7.45
N LYS A 24 -2.85 -7.05 7.39
CA LYS A 24 -3.04 -8.16 8.34
C LYS A 24 -2.74 -7.72 9.78
N TYR A 25 -1.68 -6.94 9.98
CA TYR A 25 -1.35 -6.36 11.29
C TYR A 25 -2.46 -5.41 11.78
N LEU A 26 -2.95 -4.53 10.91
CA LEU A 26 -4.06 -3.61 11.22
C LEU A 26 -5.33 -4.34 11.60
N GLN A 27 -5.69 -5.42 10.90
CA GLN A 27 -6.86 -6.23 11.25
C GLN A 27 -6.72 -6.86 12.64
N LYS A 28 -5.53 -7.36 12.98
CA LYS A 28 -5.25 -7.95 14.30
C LYS A 28 -5.27 -6.90 15.42
N PHE A 29 -4.77 -5.70 15.13
CA PHE A 29 -4.67 -4.60 16.09
C PHE A 29 -6.02 -3.95 16.36
N LEU A 30 -6.75 -3.54 15.30
CA LEU A 30 -8.01 -2.80 15.43
C LEU A 30 -9.22 -3.71 15.70
N ARG A 31 -9.15 -5.00 15.33
CA ARG A 31 -10.23 -5.99 15.48
C ARG A 31 -11.58 -5.43 14.98
N PRO A 32 -11.71 -5.14 13.67
CA PRO A 32 -12.87 -4.45 13.12
C PRO A 32 -14.20 -5.20 13.27
N ARG A 33 -14.16 -6.49 13.59
CA ARG A 33 -15.36 -7.33 13.80
C ARG A 33 -16.00 -7.16 15.18
N ASP A 34 -15.29 -6.57 16.14
CA ASP A 34 -15.77 -6.45 17.52
C ASP A 34 -16.79 -5.31 17.69
N SER A 35 -16.71 -4.24 16.87
CA SER A 35 -17.66 -3.11 16.93
C SER A 35 -17.66 -2.26 15.67
N LEU A 36 -18.76 -1.55 15.42
CA LEU A 36 -18.88 -0.60 14.30
C LEU A 36 -17.83 0.52 14.37
N ALA A 37 -17.56 1.07 15.55
CA ALA A 37 -16.53 2.11 15.71
C ALA A 37 -15.14 1.60 15.31
N ARG A 38 -14.80 0.35 15.66
CA ARG A 38 -13.54 -0.29 15.26
C ARG A 38 -13.50 -0.55 13.76
N LEU A 39 -14.61 -0.96 13.15
CA LEU A 39 -14.73 -1.08 11.70
C LEU A 39 -14.43 0.24 11.00
N PHE A 40 -15.04 1.35 11.44
CA PHE A 40 -14.78 2.68 10.86
C PHE A 40 -13.33 3.11 11.04
N SER A 41 -12.73 2.86 12.20
CA SER A 41 -11.31 3.15 12.42
C SER A 41 -10.42 2.34 11.47
N TYR A 42 -10.72 1.06 11.24
CA TYR A 42 -10.01 0.21 10.29
C TYR A 42 -10.16 0.67 8.85
N LEU A 43 -11.37 1.08 8.44
CA LEU A 43 -11.60 1.64 7.10
C LEU A 43 -10.81 2.94 6.89
N LEU A 44 -10.86 3.86 7.87
CA LEU A 44 -10.13 5.13 7.80
C LEU A 44 -8.61 4.90 7.76
N SER A 45 -8.08 4.04 8.63
CA SER A 45 -6.66 3.69 8.61
C SER A 45 -6.27 2.96 7.32
N GLY A 46 -7.16 2.13 6.76
CA GLY A 46 -6.95 1.48 5.46
C GLY A 46 -6.86 2.49 4.31
N MET A 47 -7.74 3.49 4.27
CA MET A 47 -7.69 4.57 3.27
C MET A 47 -6.39 5.38 3.38
N LEU A 48 -6.01 5.77 4.61
CA LEU A 48 -4.75 6.47 4.87
C LEU A 48 -3.55 5.63 4.46
N LEU A 49 -3.56 4.33 4.77
CA LEU A 49 -2.49 3.41 4.39
C LEU A 49 -2.34 3.35 2.87
N VAL A 50 -3.44 3.12 2.13
CA VAL A 50 -3.40 3.07 0.67
C VAL A 50 -2.87 4.39 0.10
N PHE A 51 -3.38 5.53 0.57
CA PHE A 51 -2.94 6.84 0.10
C PHE A 51 -1.43 7.06 0.32
N LEU A 52 -0.94 6.86 1.55
CA LEU A 52 0.46 7.03 1.89
C LEU A 52 1.34 6.05 1.13
N TYR A 53 0.90 4.79 1.00
CA TYR A 53 1.66 3.74 0.34
C TYR A 53 1.78 4.01 -1.17
N THR A 54 0.68 4.38 -1.83
CA THR A 54 0.69 4.75 -3.26
C THR A 54 1.55 5.99 -3.49
N LEU A 55 1.48 7.01 -2.62
CA LEU A 55 2.33 8.19 -2.71
C LEU A 55 3.82 7.83 -2.61
N LEU A 56 4.19 6.99 -1.64
CA LEU A 56 5.56 6.51 -1.46
C LEU A 56 6.05 5.72 -2.68
N LEU A 57 5.18 4.85 -3.21
CA LEU A 57 5.49 4.02 -4.37
C LEU A 57 5.71 4.87 -5.62
N VAL A 58 4.84 5.83 -5.90
CA VAL A 58 4.98 6.77 -7.02
C VAL A 58 6.24 7.63 -6.85
N PHE A 59 6.50 8.14 -5.64
CA PHE A 59 7.70 8.91 -5.35
C PHE A 59 8.99 8.10 -5.61
N LEU A 60 9.02 6.84 -5.17
CA LEU A 60 10.15 5.94 -5.41
C LEU A 60 10.34 5.66 -6.90
N ILE A 61 9.26 5.35 -7.63
CA ILE A 61 9.33 5.13 -9.08
C ILE A 61 9.87 6.37 -9.79
N LYS A 62 9.33 7.56 -9.50
CA LYS A 62 9.77 8.82 -10.11
C LYS A 62 11.24 9.11 -9.79
N ARG A 63 11.70 8.80 -8.58
CA ARG A 63 13.10 8.97 -8.19
C ARG A 63 14.03 7.99 -8.91
N MET A 64 13.60 6.75 -9.11
CA MET A 64 14.39 5.72 -9.82
C MET A 64 14.36 5.91 -11.34
N PHE A 65 13.26 6.43 -11.87
CA PHE A 65 13.05 6.68 -13.30
C PHE A 65 12.56 8.12 -13.49
N PRO A 66 13.46 9.13 -13.49
CA PRO A 66 13.08 10.55 -13.57
C PRO A 66 12.34 10.95 -14.85
N SER A 67 12.41 10.09 -15.87
CA SER A 67 11.82 10.24 -17.20
C SER A 67 10.71 9.21 -17.47
N ALA A 68 10.14 8.61 -16.43
CA ALA A 68 8.91 7.82 -16.50
C ALA A 68 7.67 8.70 -16.36
#